data_AF-A0A8T5AGB9-F1
#
_entry.id   AF-A0A8T5AGB9-F1
#
_cell.length_a   1.000
_cell.length_b   1.000
_cell.length_c   1.000
_cell.angle_alpha   90.00
_cell.angle_beta   90.00
_cell.angle_gamma   90.00
#
_symmetry.space_group_name_H-M   'P 1'
#
loop_
_entity.id
_entity.type
_entity.pdbx_description
1 polymer ?
#
loop_
_entity_poly.entity_id
_entity_poly.type
_entity_poly.pdbx_seq_one_letter_code
_entity_poly.pdbx_strand_id
1 'polypeptide(L)'
;MLADLLPTLFIIAFFSVFILVAAFMLIMMVKTLRGPKATQTISPAKELSSQLACPKCGSRDLEPVGFYTIRCRICGFTFSVGSVERPIYHLFWWFWWPFVWSIFP
;
A
#
# COMPACT_ATOMS: atom_id res chain seq x y z
N MET A 1 -52.04 3.61 6.44
CA MET A 1 -51.39 2.48 5.75
C MET A 1 -50.35 2.96 4.75
N LEU A 2 -50.69 3.67 3.66
CA LEU A 2 -49.67 4.17 2.71
C LEU A 2 -48.77 5.27 3.33
N ALA A 3 -49.34 6.13 4.18
CA ALA A 3 -48.62 7.20 4.87
C ALA A 3 -47.56 6.70 5.88
N ASP A 4 -47.72 5.47 6.38
CA ASP A 4 -46.81 4.83 7.34
C ASP A 4 -45.71 4.02 6.63
N LEU A 5 -45.97 3.61 5.39
CA LEU A 5 -45.03 2.86 4.54
C LEU A 5 -43.88 3.74 4.04
N LEU A 6 -44.17 4.98 3.66
CA LEU A 6 -43.16 5.92 3.16
C LEU A 6 -42.05 6.21 4.18
N PRO A 7 -42.33 6.63 5.43
CA PRO A 7 -41.27 6.89 6.42
C PRO A 7 -40.50 5.61 6.78
N THR A 8 -41.18 4.47 6.84
CA THR A 8 -40.54 3.18 7.11
C THR A 8 -39.52 2.81 6.03
N LEU A 9 -39.86 3.01 4.76
CA LEU A 9 -38.93 2.78 3.64
C LEU A 9 -37.74 3.75 3.67
N PHE A 10 -37.97 5.02 4.00
CA PHE A 10 -36.88 6.01 4.14
C PHE A 10 -35.90 5.62 5.24
N ILE A 11 -36.41 5.16 6.38
CA ILE A 11 -35.58 4.71 7.50
C ILE A 11 -34.72 3.52 7.05
N ILE A 12 -35.33 2.50 6.43
CA ILE A 12 -34.60 1.32 5.95
C ILE A 12 -33.53 1.71 4.91
N ALA A 13 -33.87 2.60 3.96
CA ALA A 13 -32.94 3.09 2.96
C ALA A 13 -31.75 3.82 3.60
N PHE A 14 -32.00 4.69 4.57
CA PHE A 14 -30.93 5.43 5.26
C PHE A 14 -29.99 4.51 6.04
N PHE A 15 -30.55 3.58 6.81
CA PHE A 15 -29.74 2.61 7.57
C PHE A 15 -28.96 1.68 6.65
N SER A 16 -29.53 1.24 5.52
CA SER A 16 -28.82 0.37 4.58
C SER A 16 -27.61 1.06 3.96
N VAL A 17 -27.75 2.33 3.53
CA VAL A 17 -26.61 3.13 3.04
C VAL A 17 -25.56 3.33 4.13
N PHE A 18 -25.99 3.67 5.35
CA PHE A 18 -25.07 3.86 6.47
C PHE A 18 -24.26 2.59 6.79
N ILE A 19 -24.91 1.43 6.79
CA ILE A 19 -24.26 0.13 7.02
C ILE A 19 -23.26 -0.18 5.90
N LEU A 20 -23.61 0.09 4.64
CA LEU A 20 -22.70 -0.12 3.50
C LEU A 20 -21.43 0.75 3.61
N VAL A 21 -21.59 2.02 3.96
CA VAL A 21 -20.46 2.94 4.17
C VAL A 21 -19.60 2.47 5.36
N ALA A 22 -20.23 2.11 6.48
CA ALA A 22 -19.50 1.62 7.66
C ALA A 22 -18.75 0.31 7.36
N ALA A 23 -19.37 -0.63 6.67
CA ALA A 23 -18.74 -1.89 6.26
C ALA A 23 -17.57 -1.64 5.30
N PHE A 24 -17.73 -0.74 4.33
CA PHE A 24 -16.65 -0.36 3.42
C PHE A 24 -15.47 0.26 4.17
N MET A 25 -15.74 1.22 5.07
CA MET A 25 -14.72 1.84 5.91
C MET A 25 -14.00 0.81 6.78
N LEU A 26 -14.73 -0.14 7.36
CA LEU A 26 -14.16 -1.21 8.17
C LEU A 26 -13.31 -2.17 7.34
N ILE A 27 -13.74 -2.53 6.13
CA ILE A 27 -12.94 -3.36 5.21
C ILE A 27 -11.63 -2.64 4.84
N MET A 28 -11.68 -1.34 4.56
CA MET A 28 -10.50 -0.54 4.24
C MET A 28 -9.59 -0.37 5.46
N MET A 29 -10.14 -0.18 6.65
CA MET A 29 -9.39 -0.16 7.91
C MET A 29 -8.71 -1.51 8.17
N VAL A 30 -9.40 -2.64 7.96
CA VAL A 30 -8.81 -3.97 8.07
C VAL A 30 -7.73 -4.18 7.01
N LYS A 31 -7.90 -3.67 5.79
CA LYS A 31 -6.87 -3.75 4.74
C LYS A 31 -5.64 -2.89 5.05
N THR A 32 -5.83 -1.70 5.62
CA THR A 32 -4.71 -0.82 6.02
C THR A 32 -3.98 -1.35 7.26
N LEU A 33 -4.70 -1.97 8.20
CA LEU A 33 -4.09 -2.68 9.33
C LEU A 33 -3.47 -4.03 8.92
N ARG A 34 -3.99 -4.67 7.87
CA ARG A 34 -3.30 -5.73 7.12
C ARG A 34 -2.27 -5.17 6.12
N GLY A 35 -1.82 -3.93 6.34
CA GLY A 35 -0.58 -3.42 5.80
C GLY A 35 0.54 -4.44 6.03
N PRO A 36 1.52 -4.48 5.11
CA PRO A 36 2.36 -5.64 4.85
C PRO A 36 2.88 -6.19 6.17
N LYS A 37 2.40 -7.38 6.55
CA LYS A 37 2.98 -8.13 7.65
C LYS A 37 4.47 -8.16 7.41
N ALA A 38 5.20 -7.44 8.26
CA ALA A 38 6.63 -7.28 8.29
C ALA A 38 7.32 -8.60 8.70
N THR A 39 7.05 -9.68 7.97
CA THR A 39 7.59 -11.01 8.26
C THR A 39 7.45 -11.91 7.03
N GLN A 40 8.19 -11.58 5.97
CA GLN A 40 8.66 -12.58 5.01
C GLN A 40 9.93 -12.08 4.31
N THR A 41 11.02 -12.05 5.09
CA THR A 41 12.32 -12.70 4.84
C THR A 41 12.71 -13.10 3.41
N ILE A 42 12.46 -12.27 2.42
CA ILE A 42 13.28 -12.19 1.21
C ILE A 42 13.74 -10.75 1.17
N SER A 43 14.81 -10.48 1.92
CA SER A 43 15.41 -9.15 1.94
C SER A 43 15.76 -8.81 0.49
N PRO A 44 15.18 -7.74 -0.11
CA PRO A 44 15.50 -7.36 -1.48
C PRO A 44 17.01 -7.18 -1.64
N ALA A 45 17.71 -6.82 -0.57
CA ALA A 45 19.17 -6.77 -0.51
C ALA A 45 19.87 -8.06 -0.96
N LYS A 46 19.32 -9.26 -0.73
CA LYS A 46 19.96 -10.53 -1.15
C LYS A 46 19.84 -10.73 -2.67
N GLU A 47 18.68 -10.44 -3.25
CA GLU A 47 18.47 -10.55 -4.70
C GLU A 47 19.10 -9.39 -5.47
N LEU A 48 19.12 -8.20 -4.89
CA LEU A 48 19.82 -7.04 -5.44
C LEU A 48 21.34 -7.17 -5.32
N SER A 49 21.88 -7.88 -4.31
CA SER A 49 23.32 -8.14 -4.21
C SER A 49 23.88 -8.98 -5.35
N SER A 50 23.07 -9.81 -6.02
CA SER A 50 23.51 -10.57 -7.19
C SER A 50 23.41 -9.81 -8.51
N GLN A 51 22.55 -8.79 -8.57
CA GLN A 51 22.32 -7.98 -9.78
C GLN A 51 23.13 -6.69 -9.83
N LEU A 52 23.52 -6.14 -8.67
CA LEU A 52 24.25 -4.88 -8.56
C LEU A 52 25.77 -5.11 -8.53
N ALA A 53 26.52 -4.11 -8.98
CA ALA A 53 27.97 -4.03 -8.79
C ALA A 53 28.29 -2.85 -7.86
N CYS A 54 29.37 -2.94 -7.09
CA CYS A 54 29.78 -1.83 -6.25
C CYS A 54 30.12 -0.59 -7.11
N PRO A 55 29.54 0.60 -6.86
CA PRO A 55 29.79 1.78 -7.68
C PRO A 55 31.23 2.31 -7.57
N LYS A 56 31.96 1.92 -6.52
CA LYS A 56 33.32 2.39 -6.25
C LYS A 56 34.40 1.51 -6.86
N CYS A 57 34.24 0.19 -6.81
CA CYS A 57 35.25 -0.77 -7.25
C CYS A 57 34.77 -1.76 -8.33
N GLY A 58 33.49 -1.71 -8.71
CA GLY A 58 32.92 -2.57 -9.76
C GLY A 58 32.77 -4.05 -9.38
N SER A 59 33.18 -4.47 -8.19
CA SER A 59 33.08 -5.86 -7.75
C SER A 59 31.65 -6.26 -7.39
N ARG A 60 31.32 -7.53 -7.63
CA ARG A 60 30.03 -8.16 -7.30
C ARG A 60 29.98 -8.79 -5.91
N ASP A 61 31.11 -8.79 -5.18
CA ASP A 61 31.17 -9.28 -3.80
C ASP A 61 30.53 -8.28 -2.83
N LEU A 62 29.20 -8.42 -2.73
CA LEU A 62 28.30 -7.57 -1.96
C LEU A 62 27.68 -8.39 -0.83
N GLU A 63 27.79 -7.87 0.40
CA GLU A 63 27.27 -8.48 1.63
C GLU A 63 26.11 -7.63 2.18
N PRO A 64 24.91 -8.20 2.38
CA PRO A 64 23.78 -7.47 2.94
C PRO A 64 23.99 -7.25 4.44
N VAL A 65 24.07 -5.99 4.87
CA VAL A 65 24.25 -5.61 6.29
C VAL A 65 22.91 -5.26 6.96
N GLY A 66 21.91 -4.89 6.16
CA GLY A 66 20.58 -4.53 6.64
C GLY A 66 19.50 -4.67 5.55
N PHE A 67 18.27 -4.27 5.86
CA PHE A 67 17.11 -4.48 4.99
C PHE A 67 17.25 -3.86 3.59
N TYR A 68 17.90 -2.69 3.51
CA TYR A 68 18.13 -1.95 2.26
C TYR A 68 19.58 -1.53 2.09
N THR A 69 20.48 -2.01 2.94
CA THR A 69 21.88 -1.55 3.00
C THR A 69 22.81 -2.70 2.64
N ILE A 70 23.64 -2.47 1.62
CA ILE A 70 24.59 -3.44 1.09
C ILE A 70 26.00 -2.89 1.31
N ARG A 71 26.92 -3.75 1.74
CA ARG A 71 28.33 -3.44 1.92
C ARG A 71 29.17 -4.21 0.91
N CYS A 72 30.13 -3.56 0.27
CA CYS A 72 31.11 -4.28 -0.53
C CYS A 72 32.20 -4.88 0.36
N ARG A 73 32.53 -6.17 0.16
CA ARG A 73 33.58 -6.86 0.92
C ARG A 73 34.99 -6.37 0.58
N ILE A 74 35.21 -5.92 -0.66
CA ILE A 74 36.54 -5.53 -1.16
C ILE A 74 36.91 -4.11 -0.73
N CYS A 75 36.06 -3.13 -1.03
CA CYS A 75 36.35 -1.73 -0.73
C CYS A 75 35.73 -1.23 0.60
N GLY A 76 34.91 -2.06 1.25
CA GLY A 76 34.22 -1.71 2.49
C GLY A 76 33.08 -0.69 2.35
N PHE A 77 32.81 -0.19 1.14
CA PHE A 77 31.82 0.86 0.90
C PHE A 77 30.39 0.35 1.15
N THR A 78 29.60 1.13 1.87
CA THR A 78 28.19 0.86 2.19
C THR A 78 27.28 1.77 1.38
N PHE A 79 26.23 1.21 0.77
CA PHE A 79 25.23 1.99 0.05
C PHE A 79 23.83 1.43 0.29
N SER A 80 22.84 2.32 0.25
CA SER A 80 21.43 1.99 0.43
C SER A 80 20.71 1.90 -0.92
N VAL A 81 20.02 0.78 -1.15
CA VAL A 81 19.18 0.58 -2.32
C VAL A 81 17.74 0.76 -1.87
N GLY A 82 17.25 2.00 -1.92
CA GLY A 82 15.88 2.31 -1.49
C GLY A 82 14.88 1.51 -2.32
N SER A 83 13.91 0.85 -1.66
CA SER A 83 12.78 0.29 -2.38
C SER A 83 11.88 1.42 -2.84
N VAL A 84 11.76 1.58 -4.16
CA VAL A 84 10.65 2.34 -4.75
C VAL A 84 9.38 1.53 -4.51
N GLU A 85 8.78 1.68 -3.34
CA GLU A 85 7.39 1.29 -3.16
C GLU A 85 6.60 2.12 -4.19
N ARG A 86 5.96 1.47 -5.16
CA ARG A 86 4.93 2.11 -5.97
C ARG A 86 3.64 2.03 -5.16
N PRO A 87 3.25 3.07 -4.43
CA PRO A 87 2.02 3.06 -3.66
C PRO A 87 0.80 2.82 -4.57
N ILE A 88 -0.04 1.89 -4.12
CA ILE A 88 -1.28 1.43 -4.77
C ILE A 88 -2.39 2.47 -4.56
N TYR A 89 -2.13 3.75 -4.82
CA TYR A 89 -3.17 4.80 -4.83
C TYR A 89 -3.81 4.99 -6.21
N HIS A 90 -3.17 4.47 -7.27
CA HIS A 90 -3.63 4.71 -8.64
C HIS A 90 -4.94 3.97 -8.98
N LEU A 91 -5.23 2.85 -8.31
CA LEU A 91 -6.50 2.13 -8.52
C LEU A 91 -7.69 2.80 -7.80
N PHE A 92 -7.42 3.40 -6.63
CA PHE A 92 -8.43 4.08 -5.83
C PHE A 92 -8.89 5.39 -6.48
N TRP A 93 -7.97 6.12 -7.10
CA TRP A 93 -8.25 7.38 -7.80
C TRP A 93 -9.15 7.19 -9.04
N TRP A 94 -9.05 6.06 -9.75
CA TRP A 94 -9.86 5.80 -10.94
C TRP A 94 -11.33 5.49 -10.62
N PHE A 95 -11.61 4.89 -9.45
CA PHE A 95 -12.97 4.54 -9.04
C PHE A 95 -13.74 5.72 -8.41
N TRP A 96 -13.05 6.65 -7.74
CA TRP A 96 -13.67 7.81 -7.08
C TRP A 96 -13.77 9.06 -7.96
N TRP A 97 -13.11 9.07 -9.13
CA TRP A 97 -13.14 10.18 -10.08
C TRP A 97 -14.55 10.73 -10.42
N PRO A 98 -15.59 9.91 -10.68
CA PRO A 98 -16.92 10.45 -11.01
C PRO A 98 -17.65 11.09 -9.83
N PHE A 99 -17.34 10.71 -8.59
CA PHE A 99 -17.99 11.26 -7.39
C PHE A 99 -17.41 12.61 -6.96
N VAL A 100 -16.11 12.85 -7.17
CA VAL A 100 -15.45 14.11 -6.80
C VAL A 100 -15.96 15.29 -7.63
N TRP A 101 -16.28 15.08 -8.92
CA TRP A 101 -16.88 16.12 -9.78
C TRP A 101 -18.31 16.50 -9.39
N SER A 102 -19.03 15.64 -8.67
CA SER A 102 -20.42 15.93 -8.28
C SER A 102 -20.52 16.84 -7.04
N ILE A 103 -19.40 17.07 -6.35
CA ILE A 103 -19.33 17.83 -5.08
C ILE A 103 -18.76 19.24 -5.28
N PHE A 104 -18.07 19.51 -6.39
CA PHE A 104 -17.57 20.84 -6.75
C PHE A 104 -18.35 21.38 -7.96
N PRO A 105 -19.43 22.16 -7.75
CA PRO A 105 -19.95 23.04 -8.78
C PRO A 105 -18.99 24.19 -9.10
#